data_AF-A0A1Q6JXU3-F1
#
_entry.id   AF-A0A1Q6JXU3-F1
#
_cell.length_a   1.000
_cell.length_b   1.000
_cell.length_c   1.000
_cell.angle_alpha   90.00
_cell.angle_beta   90.00
_cell.angle_gamma   90.00
#
_symmetry.space_group_name_H-M   'P 1'
#
loop_
_entity.id
_entity.type
_entity.pdbx_description
1 polymer ?
#
loop_
_entity_poly.entity_id
_entity_poly.type
_entity_poly.pdbx_seq_one_letter_code
_entity_poly.pdbx_strand_id
1 'polypeptide(L)'
;MQIIKTKTYIKDLQKKIKNKHKKKEQETIEAIEELMIQSKNMQEVMINPLSIVYNIEKKQGNLKEIYTANINMKLRMYIKPIGEYPYKLEEIVEVELREIDDQHYGEG
;
A
#
# COMPACT_ATOMS: atom_id res chain seq x y z
N MET A 1 2.27 13.99 1.64
CA MET A 1 1.22 13.24 2.37
C MET A 1 1.82 12.69 3.67
N GLN A 2 1.04 12.49 4.72
CA GLN A 2 1.48 11.88 5.99
C GLN A 2 0.98 10.44 6.08
N ILE A 3 1.89 9.52 6.40
CA ILE A 3 1.54 8.10 6.55
C ILE A 3 1.35 7.78 8.04
N ILE A 4 0.17 7.30 8.39
CA ILE A 4 -0.12 6.73 9.71
C ILE A 4 0.10 5.22 9.63
N LYS A 5 1.15 4.77 10.32
CA LYS A 5 1.49 3.37 10.47
C LYS A 5 0.67 2.76 11.60
N THR A 6 -0.25 1.86 11.28
CA THR A 6 -1.04 1.16 12.30
C THR A 6 -0.14 0.29 13.18
N LYS A 7 -0.59 -0.03 14.40
CA LYS A 7 0.13 -0.98 15.28
C LYS A 7 0.31 -2.33 14.60
N THR A 8 -0.69 -2.76 13.83
CA THR A 8 -0.67 -3.98 13.02
C THR A 8 0.42 -3.89 11.96
N TYR A 9 0.49 -2.79 11.21
CA TYR A 9 1.53 -2.56 10.20
C TYR A 9 2.93 -2.64 10.78
N ILE A 10 3.21 -1.96 11.89
CA ILE A 10 4.53 -1.96 12.54
C ILE A 10 4.93 -3.39 12.96
N LYS A 11 3.99 -4.12 13.57
CA LYS A 11 4.19 -5.52 13.99
C LYS A 11 4.47 -6.42 12.80
N ASP A 12 3.71 -6.28 11.72
CA ASP A 12 3.85 -7.10 10.52
C ASP A 12 5.12 -6.78 9.75
N LEU A 13 5.49 -5.50 9.62
CA LEU A 13 6.77 -5.09 9.04
C LEU A 13 7.95 -5.73 9.79
N GLN A 14 7.90 -5.72 11.12
CA GLN A 14 8.94 -6.35 11.94
C GLN A 14 8.98 -7.88 11.73
N LYS A 15 7.84 -8.56 11.88
CA LYS A 15 7.77 -10.03 11.87
C LYS A 15 7.93 -10.65 10.49
N LYS A 16 7.31 -10.05 9.47
CA LYS A 16 7.24 -10.61 8.11
C LYS A 16 8.42 -10.18 7.26
N ILE A 17 8.99 -8.99 7.49
CA ILE A 17 10.05 -8.43 6.64
C ILE A 17 11.39 -8.39 7.37
N LYS A 18 11.52 -7.56 8.43
CA LYS A 18 12.81 -7.29 9.09
C LYS A 18 13.42 -8.53 9.72
N ASN A 19 12.66 -9.26 10.53
CA ASN A 19 13.14 -10.48 11.20
C ASN A 19 13.43 -11.63 10.22
N LYS A 20 12.84 -11.59 9.01
CA LYS A 20 13.09 -12.57 7.94
C LYS A 20 14.19 -12.13 6.97
N HIS A 21 14.87 -11.01 7.25
CA HIS A 21 15.94 -10.43 6.43
C HIS A 21 15.54 -10.23 4.95
N LYS A 22 14.28 -9.90 4.71
CA LYS A 22 13.71 -9.65 3.37
C LYS A 22 14.06 -8.26 2.85
N LYS A 23 15.33 -8.05 2.50
CA LYS A 23 15.87 -6.72 2.11
C LYS A 23 15.13 -6.11 0.91
N LYS A 24 14.85 -6.90 -0.14
CA LYS A 24 14.15 -6.40 -1.33
C LYS A 24 12.74 -5.89 -1.01
N GLU A 25 11.99 -6.62 -0.20
CA GLU A 25 10.67 -6.19 0.24
C GLU A 25 10.73 -4.97 1.16
N GLN A 26 11.78 -4.86 1.99
CA GLN A 26 12.00 -3.67 2.80
C GLN A 26 12.25 -2.43 1.91
N GLU A 27 13.16 -2.53 0.94
CA GLU A 27 13.44 -1.45 -0.03
C GLU A 27 12.19 -1.06 -0.82
N THR A 28 11.39 -2.05 -1.22
CA THR A 28 10.12 -1.82 -1.93
C THR A 28 9.13 -1.05 -1.07
N ILE A 29 8.97 -1.45 0.20
CA ILE A 29 8.10 -0.74 1.15
C ILE A 29 8.57 0.69 1.38
N GLU A 30 9.87 0.88 1.59
CA GLU A 30 10.47 2.21 1.80
C GLU A 30 10.27 3.10 0.57
N ALA A 31 10.44 2.58 -0.64
CA ALA A 31 10.21 3.33 -1.88
C ALA A 31 8.73 3.73 -2.07
N ILE A 32 7.78 2.85 -1.72
CA ILE A 32 6.35 3.17 -1.78
C ILE A 32 5.99 4.23 -0.71
N GLU A 33 6.52 4.11 0.50
CA GLU A 33 6.35 5.11 1.56
C GLU A 33 6.93 6.46 1.16
N GLU A 34 8.13 6.49 0.57
CA GLU A 34 8.78 7.71 0.11
C GLU A 34 7.98 8.40 -1.00
N LEU A 35 7.51 7.63 -2.00
CA LEU A 35 6.64 8.13 -3.06
C LEU A 35 5.39 8.82 -2.48
N MET A 36 4.76 8.20 -1.48
CA MET A 36 3.59 8.75 -0.80
C MET A 36 3.93 10.02 -0.03
N ILE A 37 5.05 10.06 0.68
CA ILE A 37 5.48 11.25 1.45
C ILE A 37 5.76 12.44 0.50
N GLN A 38 6.43 12.18 -0.62
CA GLN A 38 6.77 13.19 -1.63
C GLN A 38 5.57 13.71 -2.42
N SER A 39 4.49 12.92 -2.50
CA SER A 39 3.26 13.30 -3.20
C SER A 39 2.34 14.14 -2.31
N LYS A 40 1.59 15.07 -2.90
CA LYS A 40 0.59 15.87 -2.17
C LYS A 40 -0.69 15.09 -1.89
N ASN A 41 -1.09 14.21 -2.81
CA ASN A 41 -2.30 13.41 -2.74
C ASN A 41 -2.16 12.13 -3.57
N MET A 42 -3.14 11.22 -3.48
CA MET A 42 -3.11 9.96 -4.23
C MET A 42 -3.20 10.13 -5.76
N GLN A 43 -3.71 11.24 -6.29
CA GLN A 43 -3.68 11.47 -7.75
C GLN A 43 -2.25 11.63 -8.25
N GLU A 44 -1.42 12.38 -7.52
CA GLU A 44 0.01 12.53 -7.81
C GLU A 44 0.75 11.19 -7.69
N VAL A 45 0.40 10.36 -6.70
CA VAL A 45 0.93 9.00 -6.58
C VAL A 45 0.58 8.19 -7.82
N MET A 46 -0.68 8.22 -8.28
CA MET A 46 -1.15 7.39 -9.39
C MET A 46 -0.50 7.75 -10.74
N ILE A 47 -0.17 9.03 -10.99
CA ILE A 47 0.49 9.44 -12.25
C ILE A 47 2.01 9.23 -12.23
N ASN A 48 2.60 8.92 -11.09
CA ASN A 48 4.04 8.69 -10.97
C ASN A 48 4.43 7.35 -11.63
N PRO A 49 5.52 7.26 -12.41
CA PRO A 49 5.97 5.99 -13.02
C PRO A 49 6.18 4.85 -12.01
N LEU A 50 6.58 5.15 -10.77
CA LEU A 50 6.73 4.14 -9.71
C LEU A 50 5.40 3.50 -9.32
N SER A 51 4.27 4.17 -9.54
CA SER A 51 2.94 3.59 -9.33
C SER A 51 2.74 2.37 -10.23
N ILE A 52 3.22 2.42 -11.47
CA ILE A 52 3.15 1.32 -12.43
C ILE A 52 4.08 0.18 -11.99
N VAL A 53 5.31 0.51 -11.57
CA VAL A 53 6.30 -0.47 -11.11
C VAL A 53 5.79 -1.26 -9.91
N TYR A 54 5.19 -0.58 -8.93
CA TYR A 54 4.64 -1.20 -7.73
C TYR A 54 3.16 -1.57 -7.86
N ASN A 55 2.57 -1.48 -9.06
CA ASN A 55 1.16 -1.72 -9.34
C ASN A 55 0.22 -1.11 -8.29
N ILE A 56 0.40 0.18 -8.01
CA ILE A 56 -0.47 0.95 -7.14
C ILE A 56 -1.79 1.17 -7.87
N GLU A 57 -2.86 0.59 -7.35
CA GLU A 57 -4.18 0.63 -7.99
C GLU A 57 -5.28 0.93 -6.98
N LYS A 58 -6.30 1.66 -7.43
CA LYS A 58 -7.54 1.85 -6.67
C LYS A 58 -8.43 0.63 -6.85
N LYS A 59 -8.88 0.03 -5.76
CA LYS A 59 -9.83 -1.08 -5.83
C LYS A 59 -11.21 -0.59 -6.29
N GLN A 60 -12.07 -1.53 -6.66
CA GLN A 60 -13.43 -1.26 -7.16
C GLN A 60 -14.48 -1.92 -6.27
N GLY A 61 -15.76 -1.60 -6.50
CA GLY A 61 -16.88 -2.17 -5.76
C GLY A 61 -16.86 -1.81 -4.27
N ASN A 62 -17.01 -2.81 -3.41
CA ASN A 62 -17.06 -2.64 -1.95
C ASN A 62 -15.75 -2.11 -1.34
N LEU A 63 -14.64 -2.19 -2.08
CA LEU A 63 -13.32 -1.73 -1.63
C LEU A 63 -12.86 -0.46 -2.35
N LYS A 64 -13.78 0.28 -3.01
CA LYS A 64 -13.47 1.49 -3.80
C LYS A 64 -12.74 2.61 -3.04
N GLU A 65 -12.75 2.55 -1.72
CA GLU A 65 -12.08 3.50 -0.83
C GLU A 65 -10.60 3.16 -0.57
N ILE A 66 -10.12 2.01 -1.04
CA ILE A 66 -8.79 1.50 -0.73
C ILE A 66 -7.92 1.47 -2.00
N TYR A 67 -6.65 1.82 -1.83
CA TYR A 67 -5.60 1.59 -2.80
C TYR A 67 -4.72 0.43 -2.33
N THR A 68 -4.15 -0.32 -3.28
CA THR A 68 -3.22 -1.40 -2.97
C THR A 68 -1.95 -1.28 -3.77
N ALA A 69 -0.80 -1.64 -3.18
CA ALA A 69 0.49 -1.71 -3.84
C ALA A 69 1.12 -3.11 -3.68
N ASN A 70 1.88 -3.55 -4.68
CA ASN A 70 2.59 -4.81 -4.69
C ASN A 70 3.92 -4.70 -3.93
N ILE A 71 4.12 -5.58 -2.94
CA ILE A 71 5.41 -5.73 -2.26
C ILE A 71 6.16 -6.94 -2.79
N ASN A 72 5.47 -8.08 -2.92
CA ASN A 72 5.97 -9.29 -3.57
C ASN A 72 4.79 -10.14 -4.06
N MET A 73 5.02 -11.38 -4.50
CA MET A 73 3.94 -12.25 -5.00
C MET A 73 2.83 -12.53 -3.97
N LYS A 74 3.13 -12.52 -2.66
CA LYS A 74 2.19 -12.93 -1.60
C LYS A 74 1.80 -11.81 -0.64
N LEU A 75 2.32 -10.60 -0.82
CA LEU A 75 2.13 -9.49 0.11
C LEU A 75 1.74 -8.21 -0.64
N ARG A 76 0.74 -7.52 -0.10
CA ARG A 76 0.25 -6.23 -0.58
C ARG A 76 0.28 -5.20 0.54
N MET A 77 0.61 -3.97 0.19
CA MET A 77 0.33 -2.82 1.05
C MET A 77 -1.08 -2.33 0.76
N TYR A 78 -1.90 -2.20 1.80
CA TYR A 78 -3.21 -1.57 1.74
C TYR A 78 -3.03 -0.13 2.20
N ILE A 79 -3.52 0.81 1.40
CA ILE A 79 -3.40 2.24 1.61
C ILE A 79 -4.83 2.79 1.67
N LYS A 80 -5.24 3.25 2.84
CA LYS A 80 -6.56 3.78 3.09
C LYS A 80 -6.48 5.28 3.37
N PRO A 81 -7.06 6.13 2.54
CA PRO A 81 -7.15 7.54 2.83
C PRO A 81 -8.03 7.80 4.06
N ILE A 82 -7.64 8.79 4.86
CA ILE A 82 -8.40 9.19 6.05
C ILE A 82 -9.29 10.40 5.67
N GLY A 83 -10.59 10.29 5.95
CA GLY A 83 -11.58 11.34 5.69
C GLY A 83 -12.97 10.77 5.38
N GLU A 84 -13.88 11.64 4.94
CA GLU A 84 -15.19 11.24 4.40
C GLU A 84 -15.14 11.10 2.88
N TYR A 85 -15.75 10.05 2.35
CA TYR A 85 -15.87 9.84 0.91
C TYR A 85 -16.97 10.74 0.31
N PRO A 86 -16.75 11.39 -0.86
CA PRO A 86 -15.54 11.37 -1.69
C PRO A 86 -14.43 12.25 -1.11
N TYR A 87 -13.23 11.67 -0.99
CA TYR A 87 -12.10 12.33 -0.34
C TYR A 87 -11.65 13.59 -1.10
N LYS A 88 -11.70 14.74 -0.43
CA LYS A 88 -11.39 16.07 -1.00
C LYS A 88 -9.91 16.44 -0.89
N LEU A 89 -9.00 15.58 -1.34
CA LEU A 89 -7.54 15.70 -1.26
C LEU A 89 -7.00 15.07 0.03
N GLU A 90 -6.50 13.85 -0.16
CA GLU A 90 -6.06 12.93 0.89
C GLU A 90 -4.66 13.33 1.35
N GLU A 91 -4.56 14.03 2.48
CA GLU A 91 -3.26 14.41 3.05
C GLU A 91 -2.70 13.34 3.99
N ILE A 92 -3.56 12.48 4.55
CA ILE A 92 -3.18 11.44 5.51
C ILE A 92 -3.70 10.08 5.03
N VAL A 93 -2.83 9.07 5.06
CA VAL A 93 -3.17 7.68 4.70
C VAL A 93 -2.83 6.73 5.84
N GLU A 94 -3.72 5.79 6.11
CA GLU A 94 -3.48 4.64 6.96
C GLU A 94 -2.95 3.48 6.12
N VAL A 95 -1.88 2.83 6.58
CA VAL A 95 -1.28 1.68 5.88
C VAL A 95 -1.35 0.38 6.67
N GLU A 96 -1.59 -0.72 5.95
CA GLU A 96 -1.57 -2.09 6.46
C GLU A 96 -0.82 -3.03 5.51
N LEU A 97 -0.22 -4.10 6.05
CA LEU A 97 0.34 -5.19 5.25
C LEU A 97 -0.62 -6.36 5.27
N ARG A 98 -1.06 -6.81 4.09
CA ARG A 98 -1.92 -7.99 3.96
C ARG A 98 -1.28 -9.04 3.09
N GLU A 99 -1.30 -10.27 3.59
CA GLU A 99 -0.96 -11.43 2.78
C GLU A 99 -2.10 -11.72 1.83
N ILE A 100 -1.77 -12.00 0.58
CA ILE A 100 -2.71 -12.50 -0.40
C ILE A 100 -2.45 -13.98 -0.56
N ASP A 101 -3.51 -14.76 -0.48
CA ASP A 101 -3.48 -16.17 -0.80
C ASP A 101 -3.87 -16.32 -2.26
N ASP A 102 -2.95 -16.84 -3.08
CA ASP A 102 -3.22 -17.17 -4.49
C ASP A 102 -4.24 -18.31 -4.63
N GLN A 103 -4.66 -18.96 -3.52
CA GLN A 103 -5.65 -20.04 -3.55
C GLN A 103 -7.11 -19.60 -3.84
N HIS A 104 -7.39 -18.31 -4.02
CA HIS A 104 -8.75 -17.81 -4.32
C HIS A 104 -8.95 -17.21 -5.72
N TYR A 105 -8.01 -17.46 -6.65
CA TYR A 105 -8.30 -17.36 -8.09
C TYR A 105 -7.82 -18.64 -8.79
N GLY A 106 -8.40 -19.77 -8.37
CA GLY A 106 -8.66 -20.84 -9.32
C GLY A 106 -9.81 -20.40 -10.23
N GLU A 107 -9.70 -20.74 -11.51
CA GLU A 107 -10.66 -20.57 -12.61
C GLU A 107 -10.50 -19.32 -13.49
N GLY A 108 -9.94 -19.55 -14.69
CA GLY A 108 -10.05 -18.67 -15.86
C GLY A 108 -8.88 -18.74 -16.82
#